data_AF-A0A537JA27-F1
#
_entry.id   AF-A0A537JA27-F1
#
_cell.length_a   1.000
_cell.length_b   1.000
_cell.length_c   1.000
_cell.angle_alpha   90.00
_cell.angle_beta   90.00
_cell.angle_gamma   90.00
#
_symmetry.space_group_name_H-M   'P 1'
#
loop_
_entity.id
_entity.type
_entity.pdbx_description
1 polymer ?
#
loop_
_entity_poly.entity_id
_entity_poly.type
_entity_poly.pdbx_seq_one_letter_code
_entity_poly.pdbx_strand_id
1 'polypeptide(L)'
;MIGEYQTVIRELEDLARDRGLAFDPVVFQITDSDEIAEVASMGLPNRFSGTYKELVLQQSKEVFSILELVLNTAPSHAFLRSANTYLQNVLVIAHVLGHADFFANNHWYRKSNKNMLNLAEQHARMIRSFEVRYGRERVEKLLDALLTVATSVNAFERSGPELKKRLIYYL
;
A
#
# COMPACT_ATOMS: atom_id res chain seq x y z
N MET A 1 13.16 -9.00 -14.10
CA MET A 1 12.21 -8.20 -14.94
C MET A 1 10.88 -8.91 -14.89
N ILE A 2 9.74 -8.20 -14.78
CA ILE A 2 8.42 -8.85 -14.65
C ILE A 2 8.07 -9.82 -15.80
N GLY A 3 8.73 -9.65 -16.96
CA GLY A 3 8.55 -10.50 -18.14
C GLY A 3 8.64 -12.00 -17.87
N GLU A 4 9.48 -12.44 -16.92
CA GLU A 4 9.62 -13.86 -16.57
C GLU A 4 8.36 -14.45 -15.92
N TYR A 5 7.52 -13.61 -15.29
CA TYR A 5 6.30 -14.03 -14.62
C TYR A 5 5.04 -13.83 -15.47
N GLN A 6 5.11 -13.21 -16.64
CA GLN A 6 3.90 -12.85 -17.42
C GLN A 6 3.05 -14.07 -17.79
N THR A 7 3.69 -15.17 -18.20
CA THR A 7 2.99 -16.41 -18.54
C THR A 7 2.28 -17.01 -17.33
N VAL A 8 2.99 -17.13 -16.20
CA VAL A 8 2.43 -17.73 -14.98
C VAL A 8 1.37 -16.84 -14.33
N ILE A 9 1.52 -15.51 -14.40
CA ILE A 9 0.49 -14.56 -13.94
C ILE A 9 -0.82 -14.83 -14.68
N ARG A 10 -0.77 -14.90 -16.02
CA ARG A 10 -1.97 -15.17 -16.83
C ARG A 10 -2.59 -16.52 -16.50
N GLU A 11 -1.78 -17.58 -16.41
CA GLU A 11 -2.28 -18.92 -16.06
C GLU A 11 -2.92 -18.95 -14.67
N LEU A 12 -2.36 -18.23 -13.70
CA LEU A 12 -2.91 -18.12 -12.35
C LEU A 12 -4.17 -17.25 -12.31
N GLU A 13 -4.24 -16.17 -13.08
CA GLU A 13 -5.44 -15.34 -13.22
C GLU A 13 -6.60 -16.12 -13.83
N ASP A 14 -6.34 -16.86 -14.91
CA ASP A 14 -7.32 -17.73 -15.56
C ASP A 14 -7.79 -18.80 -14.58
N LEU A 15 -6.86 -19.48 -13.90
CA LEU A 15 -7.18 -20.47 -12.88
C LEU A 15 -8.01 -19.86 -11.74
N ALA A 16 -7.65 -18.68 -11.24
CA ALA A 16 -8.39 -18.03 -10.16
C ALA A 16 -9.84 -17.73 -10.57
N ARG A 17 -10.04 -17.22 -11.80
CA ARG A 17 -11.38 -16.95 -12.35
C ARG A 17 -12.18 -18.24 -12.57
N ASP A 18 -11.54 -19.30 -13.06
CA ASP A 18 -12.16 -20.63 -13.20
C ASP A 18 -12.60 -21.22 -11.85
N ARG A 19 -11.90 -20.85 -10.76
CA ARG A 19 -12.27 -21.21 -9.39
C ARG A 19 -13.28 -20.25 -8.74
N GLY A 20 -13.79 -19.27 -9.48
CA GLY A 20 -14.85 -18.37 -9.05
C GLY A 20 -14.41 -17.10 -8.34
N LEU A 21 -13.11 -16.77 -8.35
CA LEU A 21 -12.63 -15.50 -7.80
C LEU A 21 -12.95 -14.34 -8.76
N ALA A 22 -13.32 -13.19 -8.18
CA ALA A 22 -13.68 -11.98 -8.88
C ALA A 22 -12.92 -10.78 -8.31
N PHE A 23 -11.91 -10.30 -9.06
CA PHE A 23 -11.02 -9.23 -8.63
C PHE A 23 -10.75 -8.20 -9.73
N ASP A 24 -10.40 -6.97 -9.29
CA ASP A 24 -9.86 -5.92 -10.15
C ASP A 24 -8.52 -6.37 -10.78
N PRO A 25 -8.14 -5.89 -11.98
CA PRO A 25 -6.85 -6.21 -12.57
C PRO A 25 -5.69 -5.94 -11.60
N VAL A 26 -4.68 -6.81 -11.58
CA VAL A 26 -3.52 -6.68 -10.69
C VAL A 26 -2.27 -6.32 -11.50
N VAL A 27 -1.63 -5.21 -11.12
CA VAL A 27 -0.35 -4.76 -11.66
C VAL A 27 0.76 -5.24 -10.75
N PHE A 28 1.58 -6.17 -11.24
CA PHE A 28 2.74 -6.67 -10.52
C PHE A 28 4.01 -5.88 -10.86
N GLN A 29 4.77 -5.50 -9.83
CA GLN A 29 6.07 -4.85 -9.97
C GLN A 29 7.12 -5.61 -9.14
N ILE A 30 8.29 -5.84 -9.73
CA ILE A 30 9.46 -6.34 -8.99
C ILE A 30 10.21 -5.13 -8.43
N THR A 31 10.57 -5.20 -7.15
CA THR A 31 11.22 -4.11 -6.43
C THR A 31 12.16 -4.69 -5.36
N ASP A 32 13.12 -3.88 -4.94
CA ASP A 32 14.06 -4.26 -3.89
C ASP A 32 13.42 -4.12 -2.50
N SER A 33 13.99 -4.81 -1.51
CA SER A 33 13.36 -4.92 -0.19
C SER A 33 13.22 -3.56 0.52
N ASP A 34 14.14 -2.64 0.25
CA ASP A 34 14.16 -1.29 0.83
C ASP A 34 13.04 -0.41 0.27
N GLU A 35 12.66 -0.59 -1.00
CA GLU A 35 11.55 0.13 -1.62
C GLU A 35 10.19 -0.40 -1.12
N ILE A 36 10.03 -1.73 -0.96
CA ILE A 36 8.83 -2.31 -0.35
C ILE A 36 8.67 -1.79 1.09
N ALA A 37 9.78 -1.72 1.83
CA ALA A 37 9.81 -1.19 3.18
C ALA A 37 9.34 0.26 3.25
N GLU A 38 9.77 1.08 2.29
CA GLU A 38 9.34 2.47 2.19
C GLU A 38 7.83 2.58 1.93
N VAL A 39 7.31 1.82 0.96
CA VAL A 39 5.87 1.84 0.65
C VAL A 39 5.04 1.27 1.83
N ALA A 40 5.51 0.20 2.49
CA ALA A 40 4.86 -0.39 3.65
C ALA A 40 4.89 0.53 4.88
N SER A 41 5.97 1.28 5.08
CA SER A 41 6.11 2.27 6.16
C SER A 41 5.17 3.46 6.01
N MET A 42 4.99 3.90 4.77
CA MET A 42 4.29 5.15 4.49
C MET A 42 2.84 4.93 4.05
N GLY A 43 2.45 3.67 3.87
CA GLY A 43 1.15 3.21 3.39
C GLY A 43 0.87 3.55 1.92
N LEU A 44 1.68 4.39 1.27
CA LEU A 44 1.58 4.80 -0.13
C LEU A 44 2.97 5.20 -0.66
N PRO A 45 3.28 4.94 -1.95
CA PRO A 45 4.48 5.46 -2.59
C PRO A 45 4.50 7.00 -2.53
N ASN A 46 5.70 7.59 -2.38
CA ASN A 46 5.98 9.02 -2.60
C ASN A 46 5.47 10.00 -1.50
N ARG A 47 5.52 9.61 -0.22
CA ARG A 47 4.81 10.28 0.90
C ARG A 47 5.68 10.90 2.01
N PHE A 48 6.96 11.24 1.77
CA PHE A 48 7.99 11.91 2.65
C PHE A 48 9.07 11.05 3.35
N SER A 49 10.33 11.50 3.31
CA SER A 49 11.53 10.74 3.70
C SER A 49 11.87 10.73 5.21
N GLY A 50 10.93 10.37 6.11
CA GLY A 50 11.10 10.55 7.56
C GLY A 50 11.13 9.30 8.44
N THR A 51 10.26 8.31 8.21
CA THR A 51 10.03 7.16 9.12
C THR A 51 10.58 5.84 8.57
N TYR A 52 11.78 5.88 8.02
CA TYR A 52 12.45 4.74 7.37
C TYR A 52 13.01 3.72 8.37
N LYS A 53 13.60 4.18 9.48
CA LYS A 53 14.49 3.35 10.31
C LYS A 53 13.82 2.25 11.14
N GLU A 54 12.62 2.46 11.63
CA GLU A 54 12.02 1.56 12.63
C GLU A 54 11.39 0.32 11.98
N LEU A 55 10.87 0.45 10.76
CA LEU A 55 10.29 -0.67 10.01
C LEU A 55 11.36 -1.54 9.33
N VAL A 56 12.44 -0.94 8.81
CA VAL A 56 13.63 -1.68 8.33
C VAL A 56 14.20 -2.58 9.43
N LEU A 57 14.14 -2.14 10.68
CA LEU A 57 14.61 -2.91 11.85
C LEU A 57 13.72 -4.11 12.19
N GLN A 58 12.41 -4.03 11.95
CA GLN A 58 11.50 -5.18 12.09
C GLN A 58 11.61 -6.15 10.91
N GLN A 59 11.96 -5.66 9.73
CA GLN A 59 12.06 -6.42 8.47
C GLN A 59 13.33 -7.28 8.34
N SER A 60 14.37 -7.02 9.14
CA SER A 60 15.61 -7.81 9.14
C SER A 60 15.49 -9.18 9.81
N LYS A 61 14.32 -9.51 10.39
CA LYS A 61 14.07 -10.83 10.99
C LYS A 61 13.58 -11.81 9.91
N GLU A 62 14.41 -12.80 9.59
CA GLU A 62 14.22 -13.76 8.49
C GLU A 62 12.89 -14.55 8.50
N VAL A 63 12.17 -14.56 9.62
CA VAL A 63 10.87 -15.24 9.77
C VAL A 63 9.71 -14.52 9.06
N PHE A 64 9.86 -13.22 8.73
CA PHE A 64 8.86 -12.42 8.00
C PHE A 64 9.21 -12.23 6.51
N SER A 65 10.06 -13.10 5.95
CA SER A 65 10.73 -12.90 4.66
C SER A 65 9.87 -13.07 3.40
N ILE A 66 8.59 -13.39 3.51
CA ILE A 66 7.65 -13.40 2.37
C ILE A 66 6.88 -12.08 2.40
N LEU A 67 7.54 -10.98 2.00
CA LEU A 67 6.87 -9.70 1.86
C LEU A 67 6.26 -9.64 0.47
N GLU A 68 4.95 -9.78 0.43
CA GLU A 68 4.13 -9.15 -0.59
C GLU A 68 3.56 -7.86 0.00
N LEU A 69 3.50 -6.82 -0.81
CA LEU A 69 2.72 -5.64 -0.49
C LEU A 69 1.67 -5.50 -1.57
N VAL A 70 0.40 -5.57 -1.17
CA VAL A 70 -0.75 -5.38 -2.06
C VAL A 70 -1.49 -4.11 -1.66
N LEU A 71 -1.56 -3.17 -2.60
CA LEU A 71 -2.33 -1.94 -2.45
C LEU A 71 -3.70 -2.15 -3.07
N ASN A 72 -4.74 -2.08 -2.22
CA ASN A 72 -6.14 -2.16 -2.63
C ASN A 72 -6.57 -0.92 -3.42
N THR A 73 -6.20 -0.91 -4.69
CA THR A 73 -6.42 0.17 -5.67
C THR A 73 -7.19 -0.38 -6.87
N ALA A 74 -7.59 0.47 -7.80
CA ALA A 74 -8.19 0.05 -9.07
C ALA A 74 -7.38 0.64 -10.23
N PRO A 75 -6.51 -0.13 -10.93
CA PRO A 75 -6.18 -1.55 -10.68
C PRO A 75 -5.44 -1.78 -9.36
N SER A 76 -5.48 -3.00 -8.82
CA SER A 76 -4.70 -3.37 -7.62
C SER A 76 -3.22 -3.39 -7.96
N HIS A 77 -2.37 -2.93 -7.05
CA HIS A 77 -0.91 -2.93 -7.26
C HIS A 77 -0.24 -3.88 -6.28
N ALA A 78 0.64 -4.73 -6.78
CA ALA A 78 1.33 -5.74 -5.99
C ALA A 78 2.84 -5.69 -6.23
N PHE A 79 3.61 -5.78 -5.15
CA PHE A 79 5.06 -5.70 -5.17
C PHE A 79 5.68 -7.06 -4.82
N LEU A 80 6.51 -7.57 -5.74
CA LEU A 80 7.29 -8.79 -5.60
C LEU A 80 8.74 -8.43 -5.24
N ARG A 81 9.36 -9.20 -4.36
CA ARG A 81 10.77 -9.00 -4.01
C ARG A 81 11.68 -9.55 -5.11
N SER A 82 12.70 -8.78 -5.47
CA SER A 82 13.80 -9.22 -6.34
C SER A 82 14.62 -10.36 -5.72
N ALA A 83 14.76 -10.39 -4.39
CA ALA A 83 15.52 -11.40 -3.66
C ALA A 83 14.83 -12.77 -3.53
N ASN A 84 13.53 -12.85 -3.85
CA ASN A 84 12.80 -14.12 -3.80
C ASN A 84 13.22 -15.03 -4.96
N THR A 85 13.27 -16.33 -4.70
CA THR A 85 13.35 -17.33 -5.77
C THR A 85 12.11 -17.27 -6.67
N TYR A 86 12.24 -17.79 -7.90
CA TYR A 86 11.14 -17.84 -8.86
C TYR A 86 9.88 -18.51 -8.26
N LEU A 87 10.04 -19.67 -7.63
CA LEU A 87 8.92 -20.41 -7.04
C LEU A 87 8.24 -19.64 -5.89
N GLN A 88 9.02 -18.94 -5.06
CA GLN A 88 8.45 -18.08 -4.02
C GLN A 88 7.59 -16.96 -4.62
N ASN A 89 8.07 -16.30 -5.67
CA ASN A 89 7.28 -15.26 -6.34
C ASN A 89 6.03 -15.81 -7.04
N VAL A 90 6.07 -17.04 -7.59
CA VAL A 90 4.87 -17.71 -8.11
C VAL A 90 3.82 -17.93 -7.03
N LEU A 91 4.22 -18.39 -5.84
CA LEU A 91 3.31 -18.57 -4.71
C LEU A 91 2.74 -17.23 -4.22
N VAL A 92 3.57 -16.19 -4.17
CA VAL A 92 3.13 -14.83 -3.86
C VAL A 92 2.11 -14.35 -4.88
N ILE A 93 2.35 -14.49 -6.18
CA ILE A 93 1.39 -14.09 -7.22
C ILE A 93 0.04 -14.75 -6.98
N ALA A 94 0.01 -16.05 -6.74
CA ALA A 94 -1.24 -16.77 -6.44
C ALA A 94 -1.93 -16.23 -5.18
N HIS A 95 -1.16 -15.92 -4.14
CA HIS A 95 -1.66 -15.34 -2.89
C HIS A 95 -2.27 -13.95 -3.11
N VAL A 96 -1.56 -13.07 -3.84
CA VAL A 96 -2.02 -11.72 -4.19
C VAL A 96 -3.37 -11.74 -4.90
N LEU A 97 -3.62 -12.68 -5.81
CA LEU A 97 -4.91 -12.81 -6.48
C LEU A 97 -6.04 -13.12 -5.48
N GLY A 98 -5.77 -13.94 -4.46
CA GLY A 98 -6.69 -14.17 -3.35
C GLY A 98 -6.95 -12.90 -2.53
N HIS A 99 -5.91 -12.09 -2.26
CA HIS A 99 -6.09 -10.80 -1.62
C HIS A 99 -6.90 -9.82 -2.46
N ALA A 100 -6.66 -9.77 -3.78
CA ALA A 100 -7.40 -8.90 -4.68
C ALA A 100 -8.91 -9.23 -4.68
N ASP A 101 -9.25 -10.52 -4.68
CA ASP A 101 -10.64 -10.99 -4.54
C ASP A 101 -11.23 -10.60 -3.19
N PHE A 102 -10.51 -10.90 -2.11
CA PHE A 102 -10.93 -10.55 -0.76
C PHE A 102 -11.18 -9.05 -0.62
N PHE A 103 -10.28 -8.21 -1.12
CA PHE A 103 -10.46 -6.76 -1.07
C PHE A 103 -11.63 -6.26 -1.91
N ALA A 104 -11.91 -6.88 -3.06
CA ALA A 104 -13.03 -6.50 -3.93
C ALA A 104 -14.39 -6.88 -3.31
N ASN A 105 -14.47 -8.03 -2.64
CA ASN A 105 -15.72 -8.62 -2.21
C ASN A 105 -16.01 -8.48 -0.70
N ASN A 106 -15.04 -8.05 0.10
CA ASN A 106 -15.23 -7.88 1.55
C ASN A 106 -15.94 -6.56 1.90
N HIS A 107 -17.02 -6.67 2.69
CA HIS A 107 -17.82 -5.54 3.15
C HIS A 107 -17.00 -4.42 3.82
N TRP A 108 -16.01 -4.78 4.64
CA TRP A 108 -15.19 -3.81 5.37
C TRP A 108 -14.27 -2.99 4.45
N TYR A 109 -13.88 -3.54 3.31
CA TYR A 109 -13.00 -2.87 2.34
C TYR A 109 -13.78 -2.03 1.31
N ARG A 110 -15.12 -2.05 1.31
CA ARG A 110 -15.93 -1.21 0.42
C ARG A 110 -15.69 0.29 0.62
N LYS A 111 -15.28 0.70 1.82
CA LYS A 111 -14.95 2.11 2.16
C LYS A 111 -13.50 2.49 1.82
N SER A 112 -12.67 1.55 1.36
CA SER A 112 -11.28 1.82 1.01
C SER A 112 -11.21 2.75 -0.22
N ASN A 113 -10.33 3.73 -0.16
CA ASN A 113 -10.09 4.63 -1.29
C ASN A 113 -9.27 3.92 -2.37
N LYS A 114 -9.95 3.36 -3.38
CA LYS A 114 -9.31 2.71 -4.54
C LYS A 114 -8.44 3.66 -5.39
N ASN A 115 -8.57 4.97 -5.20
CA ASN A 115 -7.80 6.02 -5.88
C ASN A 115 -6.65 6.58 -5.03
N MET A 116 -6.22 5.84 -4.00
CA MET A 116 -5.22 6.31 -3.02
C MET A 116 -3.86 6.67 -3.63
N LEU A 117 -3.42 5.98 -4.70
CA LEU A 117 -2.15 6.28 -5.37
C LEU A 117 -2.14 7.67 -6.01
N ASN A 118 -3.17 8.00 -6.78
CA ASN A 118 -3.30 9.32 -7.41
C ASN A 118 -3.42 10.43 -6.36
N LEU A 119 -4.12 10.15 -5.25
CA LEU A 119 -4.24 11.10 -4.15
C LEU A 119 -2.89 11.33 -3.44
N ALA A 120 -2.10 10.28 -3.20
CA ALA A 120 -0.73 10.43 -2.68
C ALA A 120 0.13 11.26 -3.63
N GLU A 121 0.08 10.98 -4.92
CA GLU A 121 0.85 11.73 -5.92
C GLU A 121 0.45 13.22 -5.97
N GLN A 122 -0.86 13.51 -5.86
CA GLN A 122 -1.38 14.87 -5.76
C GLN A 122 -0.86 15.59 -4.52
N HIS A 123 -0.89 14.94 -3.35
CA HIS A 123 -0.34 15.50 -2.11
C HIS A 123 1.17 15.73 -2.22
N ALA A 124 1.91 14.82 -2.84
CA ALA A 124 3.34 14.96 -3.04
C ALA A 124 3.66 16.18 -3.93
N ARG A 125 2.90 16.38 -5.03
CA ARG A 125 3.02 17.59 -5.86
C ARG A 125 2.69 18.86 -5.09
N MET A 126 1.63 18.84 -4.28
CA MET A 126 1.23 19.97 -3.46
C MET A 126 2.33 20.36 -2.47
N ILE A 127 2.93 19.39 -1.80
CA ILE A 127 3.98 19.67 -0.82
C ILE A 127 5.25 20.18 -1.50
N ARG A 128 5.65 19.61 -2.65
CA ARG A 128 6.73 20.19 -3.47
C ARG A 128 6.45 21.64 -3.86
N SER A 129 5.20 21.98 -4.19
CA SER A 129 4.84 23.37 -4.48
C SER A 129 4.98 24.30 -3.27
N PHE A 130 4.71 23.79 -2.06
CA PHE A 130 4.91 24.54 -0.82
C PHE A 130 6.39 24.69 -0.47
N GLU A 131 7.22 23.67 -0.71
CA GLU A 131 8.67 23.76 -0.52
C GLU A 131 9.28 24.85 -1.39
N VAL A 132 8.86 24.94 -2.66
CA VAL A 132 9.28 26.01 -3.58
C VAL A 132 8.83 27.39 -3.10
N ARG A 133 7.61 27.51 -2.57
CA ARG A 133 7.03 28.80 -2.17
C ARG A 133 7.50 29.31 -0.81
N TYR A 134 7.73 28.41 0.15
CA TYR A 134 7.93 28.74 1.56
C TYR A 134 9.28 28.28 2.13
N GLY A 135 10.09 27.60 1.32
CA GLY A 135 11.35 27.00 1.73
C GLY A 135 11.15 25.62 2.37
N ARG A 136 12.02 24.68 1.98
CA ARG A 136 11.94 23.27 2.38
C ARG A 136 11.96 23.07 3.91
N GLU A 137 12.91 23.69 4.61
CA GLU A 137 13.07 23.52 6.07
C GLU A 137 11.80 23.90 6.84
N ARG A 138 11.09 24.94 6.40
CA ARG A 138 9.86 25.39 7.04
C ARG A 138 8.72 24.39 6.84
N VAL A 139 8.63 23.79 5.65
CA VAL A 139 7.63 22.78 5.33
C VAL A 139 7.90 21.48 6.08
N GLU A 140 9.15 21.02 6.11
CA GLU A 140 9.56 19.82 6.87
C GLU A 140 9.25 19.97 8.37
N LYS A 141 9.63 21.09 9.01
CA LYS A 141 9.31 21.34 10.43
C LYS A 141 7.81 21.27 10.73
N LEU A 142 6.99 21.77 9.81
CA LEU A 142 5.53 21.69 9.96
C LEU A 142 5.03 20.24 9.83
N LEU A 143 5.51 19.51 8.83
CA LEU A 143 5.14 18.10 8.62
C LEU A 143 5.54 17.24 9.82
N ASP A 144 6.74 17.44 10.38
CA ASP A 144 7.20 16.72 11.58
C ASP A 144 6.28 16.97 12.80
N ALA A 145 5.90 18.23 13.01
CA ALA A 145 4.96 18.60 14.07
C ALA A 145 3.58 17.94 13.86
N LEU A 146 3.08 17.92 12.61
CA LEU A 146 1.81 17.27 12.28
C LEU A 146 1.86 15.75 12.45
N LEU A 147 2.97 15.11 12.03
CA LEU A 147 3.16 13.66 12.17
C LEU A 147 3.23 13.23 13.63
N THR A 148 3.76 14.08 14.51
CA THR A 148 3.83 13.82 15.96
C THR A 148 2.44 13.63 16.59
N VAL A 149 1.41 14.33 16.09
CA VAL A 149 0.04 14.22 16.59
C VAL A 149 -0.85 13.34 15.72
N ALA A 150 -0.36 12.86 14.57
CA ALA A 150 -1.16 12.12 13.60
C ALA A 150 -1.70 10.79 14.17
N THR A 151 -0.95 10.13 15.06
CA THR A 151 -1.37 8.90 15.74
C THR A 151 -2.45 9.13 16.80
N SER A 152 -2.58 10.38 17.30
CA SER A 152 -3.60 10.79 18.26
C SER A 152 -4.95 11.09 17.60
N VAL A 153 -5.01 11.12 16.27
CA VAL A 153 -6.22 11.42 15.50
C VAL A 153 -6.68 10.15 14.80
N ASN A 154 -7.97 9.81 14.95
CA ASN A 154 -8.54 8.63 14.29
C ASN A 154 -8.47 8.78 12.76
N ALA A 155 -7.59 8.02 12.11
CA ALA A 155 -7.36 8.09 10.68
C ALA A 155 -8.57 7.64 9.83
N PHE A 156 -9.51 6.91 10.42
CA PHE A 156 -10.71 6.39 9.75
C PHE A 156 -11.90 7.35 9.77
N GLU A 157 -11.83 8.44 10.54
CA GLU A 157 -12.93 9.41 10.73
C GLU A 157 -12.62 10.73 10.02
N ARG A 158 -12.68 10.72 8.68
CA ARG A 158 -12.35 11.91 7.85
C ARG A 158 -13.57 12.63 7.27
N SER A 159 -14.78 12.10 7.45
CA SER A 159 -16.02 12.61 6.87
C SER A 159 -16.85 13.36 7.92
N GLY A 160 -16.97 14.68 7.74
CA GLY A 160 -17.77 15.57 8.59
C GLY A 160 -19.20 15.09 8.92
N PRO A 161 -19.96 14.47 7.99
CA PRO A 161 -21.32 13.99 8.28
C PRO A 161 -21.39 12.73 9.16
N GLU A 162 -20.33 11.91 9.18
CA GLU A 162 -20.33 10.61 9.89
C GLU A 162 -19.87 10.72 11.35
N LEU A 163 -19.16 11.81 11.70
CA LEU A 163 -18.83 12.17 13.09
C LEU A 163 -20.06 12.28 14.00
N LYS A 164 -21.25 12.62 13.46
CA LYS A 164 -22.48 12.74 14.26
C LYS A 164 -23.17 11.41 14.57
N LYS A 165 -22.78 10.30 13.94
CA LYS A 165 -23.60 9.09 13.93
C LYS A 165 -23.19 7.97 14.89
N ARG A 166 -22.10 8.10 15.66
CA ARG A 166 -21.68 7.00 16.56
C ARG A 166 -21.21 7.49 17.92
N LEU A 167 -22.17 7.62 18.82
CA LEU A 167 -21.98 7.25 20.22
C LEU A 167 -21.91 5.71 20.27
N ILE A 168 -20.89 5.19 20.96
CA ILE A 168 -20.76 3.81 21.47
C ILE A 168 -20.29 2.77 20.42
N TYR A 169 -19.06 2.26 20.59
CA TYR A 169 -18.74 0.86 20.94
C TYR A 169 -17.22 0.75 21.13
N TYR A 170 -16.76 0.96 22.37
CA TYR A 170 -15.49 0.40 22.86
C TYR A 170 -15.79 -0.98 23.42
N LEU A 171 -15.34 -2.02 22.74
CA LEU A 171 -14.99 -3.33 23.29
C LEU A 171 -13.77 -3.83 22.53
#